data_AF-A0A9E5IIC9-F1
#
_entry.id   AF-A0A9E5IIC9-F1
#
_cell.length_a   1.000
_cell.length_b   1.000
_cell.length_c   1.000
_cell.angle_alpha   90.00
_cell.angle_beta   90.00
_cell.angle_gamma   90.00
#
_symmetry.space_group_name_H-M   'P 1'
#
loop_
_entity.id
_entity.type
_entity.pdbx_description
1 polymer ?
#
loop_
_entity_poly.entity_id
_entity_poly.type
_entity_poly.pdbx_seq_one_letter_code
_entity_poly.pdbx_strand_id
1 'polypeptide(L)'
;MSRLVSAILTLNAALPAQTTFSESFTGTSAPGWVFGSNTGDNKPFFTAATGSGGYNGAGDAIGAAIDPSGNGWLRMNSNTGNQSTYALLDTEIFSVNARMEIEMEYAFWNGTGADGITFFLVDGSRDSSTFTPGAYGGSMGYAQRSGEVGMPSGYLGFALDNYGNYSNGNEGRVGGITNDGTLYPNRISVRGPESSNYTYIASNSTPLPGQMDFPSTTSRPDQTGADYRALKIIFDANNQLTVQMKFGAGSAFTTAFTTDLSAYERPDTFKIGFTGATGGSTELHEIRNLTLTSTPWSTGSGAYEWDNGAGTTTWGTLAGGEANSNWYSTEAAADNKTPLRDSDVLFGNRPTNNGTNNTQQVALGNNFEVRNMTFDTGINYSIGTVGDGRLITFGDTALTGLPSINVNDYNGVYGRHKINSDLSIVENIAVRNYSYSTLCINGAIGLGAHTLTTSGYGATNLNGVITGSGPIVINGATFDPSIGAGIVTIAGDNAATYTGTITVNNGQLVVLANNALGNTGSTTSVNDGGTLSFRGGVTSPENVTIAGVGTTLGRGEYAGAL
;
A
#
# COMPACT_ATOMS: atom_id res chain seq x y z
N MET A 1 -40.02 -0.78 10.00
CA MET A 1 -39.19 -1.96 9.69
C MET A 1 -38.00 -1.48 8.87
N SER A 2 -36.87 -1.19 9.53
CA SER A 2 -35.64 -0.73 8.86
C SER A 2 -34.89 -1.94 8.31
N ARG A 3 -34.64 -1.95 7.00
CA ARG A 3 -33.73 -2.92 6.39
C ARG A 3 -32.32 -2.34 6.51
N LEU A 4 -31.49 -2.96 7.34
CA LEU A 4 -30.03 -2.81 7.26
C LEU A 4 -29.59 -3.28 5.87
N VAL A 5 -28.94 -2.41 5.11
CA VAL A 5 -28.14 -2.81 3.96
C VAL A 5 -26.72 -3.00 4.51
N SER A 6 -26.34 -4.26 4.71
CA SER A 6 -24.93 -4.63 4.94
C SER A 6 -24.12 -4.25 3.71
N ALA A 7 -22.92 -3.70 3.92
CA ALA A 7 -21.87 -3.73 2.92
C ALA A 7 -21.64 -5.22 2.54
N ILE A 8 -21.91 -5.57 1.28
CA ILE A 8 -21.71 -6.93 0.79
C ILE A 8 -20.30 -7.00 0.21
N LEU A 9 -19.40 -7.68 0.91
CA LEU A 9 -18.18 -8.20 0.34
C LEU A 9 -18.58 -9.37 -0.58
N THR A 10 -18.79 -9.12 -1.87
CA THR A 10 -19.06 -10.19 -2.84
C THR A 10 -17.76 -10.86 -3.25
N LEU A 11 -17.51 -12.09 -2.78
CA LEU A 11 -16.54 -13.00 -3.41
C LEU A 11 -17.16 -13.58 -4.69
N ASN A 12 -16.79 -13.06 -5.86
CA ASN A 12 -17.09 -13.71 -7.13
C ASN A 12 -16.02 -14.76 -7.44
N ALA A 13 -16.45 -15.92 -7.96
CA ALA A 13 -15.59 -17.06 -8.24
C ALA A 13 -14.67 -16.83 -9.46
N ALA A 14 -13.40 -17.23 -9.28
CA ALA A 14 -12.33 -17.45 -10.27
C ALA A 14 -11.69 -16.23 -10.96
N LEU A 15 -11.10 -15.34 -10.16
CA LEU A 15 -9.89 -14.53 -10.43
C LEU A 15 -9.04 -14.52 -9.13
N PRO A 16 -7.70 -14.37 -9.16
CA PRO A 16 -6.88 -14.45 -7.95
C PRO A 16 -7.28 -13.36 -6.94
N ALA A 17 -7.67 -13.75 -5.72
CA ALA A 17 -7.69 -12.96 -4.48
C ALA A 17 -8.04 -11.46 -4.54
N GLN A 18 -8.91 -11.06 -5.47
CA GLN A 18 -9.27 -9.66 -5.69
C GLN A 18 -10.28 -9.23 -4.62
N THR A 19 -9.96 -8.17 -3.88
CA THR A 19 -10.89 -7.55 -2.92
C THR A 19 -11.46 -6.28 -3.53
N THR A 20 -12.78 -6.14 -3.54
CA THR A 20 -13.46 -4.91 -3.99
C THR A 20 -14.25 -4.32 -2.84
N PHE A 21 -14.04 -3.03 -2.60
CA PHE A 21 -14.85 -2.18 -1.75
C PHE A 21 -15.59 -1.16 -2.61
N SER A 22 -16.87 -0.94 -2.35
CA SER A 22 -17.65 0.09 -3.03
C SER A 22 -18.55 0.83 -2.04
N GLU A 23 -18.65 2.14 -2.22
CA GLU A 23 -19.59 3.01 -1.52
C GLU A 23 -20.22 3.97 -2.54
N SER A 24 -21.55 3.90 -2.69
CA SER A 24 -22.23 4.72 -3.68
C SER A 24 -22.37 6.17 -3.23
N PHE A 25 -22.46 6.42 -1.92
CA PHE A 25 -22.86 7.70 -1.32
C PHE A 25 -24.23 8.23 -1.77
N THR A 26 -25.03 7.38 -2.44
CA THR A 26 -26.34 7.79 -2.98
C THR A 26 -27.48 7.64 -1.96
N GLY A 27 -27.25 6.90 -0.88
CA GLY A 27 -28.18 6.71 0.23
C GLY A 27 -28.07 7.80 1.31
N THR A 28 -28.65 7.52 2.48
CA THR A 28 -28.70 8.48 3.60
C THR A 28 -27.60 8.27 4.65
N SER A 29 -26.75 7.26 4.47
CA SER A 29 -25.69 6.86 5.40
C SER A 29 -24.67 5.97 4.68
N ALA A 30 -23.42 5.99 5.13
CA ALA A 30 -22.35 5.08 4.70
C ALA A 30 -21.67 4.50 5.95
N PRO A 31 -21.97 3.26 6.35
CA PRO A 31 -21.34 2.62 7.51
C PRO A 31 -19.81 2.58 7.39
N GLY A 32 -19.11 2.77 8.52
CA GLY A 32 -17.64 2.79 8.56
C GLY A 32 -17.01 4.14 8.19
N TRP A 33 -17.80 5.12 7.74
CA TRP A 33 -17.28 6.45 7.44
C TRP A 33 -17.38 7.42 8.64
N VAL A 34 -16.28 8.11 8.92
CA VAL A 34 -16.15 9.13 9.98
C VAL A 34 -16.02 10.51 9.34
N PHE A 35 -16.84 11.46 9.79
CA PHE A 35 -16.93 12.80 9.22
C PHE A 35 -16.51 13.88 10.24
N GLY A 36 -15.73 14.85 9.81
CA GLY A 36 -15.35 15.99 10.64
C GLY A 36 -14.83 17.18 9.84
N SER A 37 -14.32 18.19 10.55
CA SER A 37 -13.81 19.43 9.94
C SER A 37 -12.89 20.21 10.88
N ASN A 38 -12.19 21.20 10.34
CA ASN A 38 -11.39 22.16 11.09
C ASN A 38 -12.23 23.15 11.92
N THR A 39 -13.53 23.35 11.60
CA THR A 39 -14.40 24.30 12.32
C THR A 39 -15.49 23.64 13.16
N GLY A 40 -15.51 22.30 13.26
CA GLY A 40 -16.48 21.51 14.05
C GLY A 40 -17.90 21.44 13.46
N ASP A 41 -18.47 22.57 13.06
CA ASP A 41 -19.89 22.70 12.69
C ASP A 41 -20.20 22.40 11.20
N ASN A 42 -19.18 22.42 10.34
CA ASN A 42 -19.35 22.24 8.90
C ASN A 42 -18.66 20.96 8.44
N LYS A 43 -19.35 19.82 8.58
CA LYS A 43 -18.86 18.50 8.20
C LYS A 43 -19.58 17.95 6.96
N PRO A 44 -19.01 16.95 6.28
CA PRO A 44 -19.66 16.30 5.15
C PRO A 44 -21.02 15.70 5.53
N PHE A 45 -21.92 15.61 4.55
CA PHE A 45 -23.24 15.02 4.71
C PHE A 45 -23.75 14.38 3.42
N PHE A 46 -24.71 13.48 3.58
CA PHE A 46 -25.45 12.90 2.47
C PHE A 46 -26.56 13.85 2.05
N THR A 47 -26.59 14.21 0.77
CA THR A 47 -27.65 15.06 0.22
C THR A 47 -29.02 14.38 0.21
N ALA A 48 -29.05 13.04 0.32
CA ALA A 48 -30.28 12.27 0.47
C ALA A 48 -30.77 12.14 1.91
N ALA A 49 -29.98 12.54 2.91
CA ALA A 49 -30.40 12.50 4.31
C ALA A 49 -31.30 13.71 4.66
N THR A 50 -32.34 13.46 5.47
CA THR A 50 -33.17 14.50 6.08
C THR A 50 -32.59 14.95 7.40
N GLY A 51 -32.57 16.26 7.69
CA GLY A 51 -32.12 16.77 9.00
C GLY A 51 -30.64 16.48 9.31
N SER A 52 -29.83 16.22 8.28
CA SER A 52 -28.39 16.05 8.39
C SER A 52 -27.81 17.29 9.05
N GLY A 53 -27.27 17.15 10.26
CA GLY A 53 -26.68 18.24 11.05
C GLY A 53 -25.34 18.75 10.51
N GLY A 54 -25.22 18.90 9.19
CA GLY A 54 -24.15 19.62 8.53
C GLY A 54 -24.71 20.93 7.97
N TYR A 55 -23.95 22.01 8.15
CA TYR A 55 -24.18 23.37 7.65
C TYR A 55 -25.17 24.23 8.43
N ASN A 56 -24.68 24.79 9.55
CA ASN A 56 -25.32 25.92 10.24
C ASN A 56 -25.11 27.29 9.53
N GLY A 57 -24.63 27.34 8.28
CA GLY A 57 -24.16 28.60 7.68
C GLY A 57 -24.54 28.91 6.22
N ALA A 58 -25.18 28.02 5.46
CA ALA A 58 -25.31 28.18 4.00
C ALA A 58 -26.74 28.37 3.45
N GLY A 59 -27.79 28.38 4.29
CA GLY A 59 -29.16 28.54 3.80
C GLY A 59 -29.75 27.31 3.07
N ASP A 60 -29.05 26.18 3.05
CA ASP A 60 -29.61 24.87 2.71
C ASP A 60 -30.53 24.41 3.86
N ALA A 61 -31.80 24.15 3.57
CA ALA A 61 -32.80 23.88 4.59
C ALA A 61 -32.49 22.61 5.40
N ILE A 62 -32.28 22.78 6.71
CA ILE A 62 -32.10 21.74 7.74
C ILE A 62 -33.41 20.95 7.97
N GLY A 63 -33.97 20.32 6.93
CA GLY A 63 -35.25 19.61 7.07
C GLY A 63 -35.54 18.60 5.98
N ALA A 64 -35.50 19.02 4.71
CA ALA A 64 -35.78 18.13 3.59
C ALA A 64 -34.48 17.60 2.96
N ALA A 65 -34.50 16.34 2.51
CA ALA A 65 -33.43 15.81 1.67
C ALA A 65 -33.34 16.61 0.37
N ILE A 66 -32.12 16.95 -0.06
CA ILE A 66 -31.86 17.62 -1.33
C ILE A 66 -32.14 16.64 -2.49
N ASP A 67 -31.71 15.40 -2.33
CA ASP A 67 -31.88 14.34 -3.31
C ASP A 67 -32.77 13.20 -2.75
N PRO A 68 -33.52 12.48 -3.58
CA PRO A 68 -34.12 11.21 -3.17
C PRO A 68 -33.04 10.18 -2.82
N SER A 69 -33.28 9.35 -1.80
CA SER A 69 -32.42 8.20 -1.48
C SER A 69 -32.23 7.31 -2.72
N GLY A 70 -30.98 6.99 -3.04
CA GLY A 70 -30.56 6.29 -4.26
C GLY A 70 -30.03 7.23 -5.36
N ASN A 71 -30.25 8.54 -5.24
CA ASN A 71 -29.75 9.57 -6.16
C ASN A 71 -28.86 10.62 -5.48
N GLY A 72 -28.54 10.42 -4.20
CA GLY A 72 -27.75 11.34 -3.40
C GLY A 72 -26.26 11.39 -3.75
N TRP A 73 -25.57 12.24 -3.00
CA TRP A 73 -24.15 12.50 -3.05
C TRP A 73 -23.63 12.68 -1.62
N LEU A 74 -22.34 12.42 -1.41
CA LEU A 74 -21.63 12.95 -0.25
C LEU A 74 -21.15 14.36 -0.60
N ARG A 75 -21.75 15.38 0.03
CA ARG A 75 -21.32 16.77 -0.10
C ARG A 75 -20.30 17.08 0.99
N MET A 76 -19.08 17.42 0.58
CA MET A 76 -17.92 17.55 1.47
C MET A 76 -17.91 18.86 2.25
N ASN A 77 -18.35 19.96 1.64
CA ASN A 77 -18.36 21.28 2.26
C ASN A 77 -19.52 22.13 1.71
N SER A 78 -19.75 23.27 2.37
CA SER A 78 -20.70 24.29 1.94
C SER A 78 -20.00 25.31 1.07
N ASN A 79 -20.79 26.22 0.50
CA ASN A 79 -20.29 27.40 -0.18
C ASN A 79 -19.89 28.49 0.84
N THR A 80 -19.02 28.15 1.79
CA THR A 80 -18.51 29.08 2.83
C THR A 80 -16.99 29.05 2.86
N GLY A 81 -16.36 30.15 3.26
CA GLY A 81 -14.89 30.26 3.22
C GLY A 81 -14.18 29.48 4.32
N ASN A 82 -12.89 29.20 4.08
CA ASN A 82 -11.93 28.64 5.03
C ASN A 82 -12.30 27.27 5.63
N GLN A 83 -12.93 26.40 4.85
CA GLN A 83 -13.28 25.05 5.27
C GLN A 83 -12.18 24.06 4.93
N SER A 84 -11.94 23.13 5.85
CA SER A 84 -11.21 21.90 5.63
C SER A 84 -12.01 20.79 6.30
N THR A 85 -12.66 19.96 5.49
CA THR A 85 -13.53 18.87 5.96
C THR A 85 -12.91 17.53 5.63
N TYR A 86 -13.36 16.46 6.29
CA TYR A 86 -12.94 15.11 5.91
C TYR A 86 -14.07 14.09 6.03
N ALA A 87 -13.97 13.09 5.17
CA ALA A 87 -14.67 11.82 5.26
C ALA A 87 -13.62 10.69 5.19
N LEU A 88 -13.45 9.96 6.29
CA LEU A 88 -12.48 8.88 6.44
C LEU A 88 -13.22 7.54 6.50
N LEU A 89 -12.85 6.57 5.68
CA LEU A 89 -13.25 5.19 5.86
C LEU A 89 -12.37 4.57 6.96
N ASP A 90 -12.96 4.28 8.12
CA ASP A 90 -12.27 3.71 9.27
C ASP A 90 -12.19 2.18 9.17
N THR A 91 -11.61 1.72 8.06
CA THR A 91 -11.34 0.32 7.75
C THR A 91 -9.97 0.25 7.10
N GLU A 92 -9.05 -0.52 7.65
CA GLU A 92 -7.76 -0.72 6.98
C GLU A 92 -7.88 -1.59 5.75
N ILE A 93 -7.08 -1.21 4.77
CA ILE A 93 -6.97 -1.89 3.49
C ILE A 93 -5.52 -2.31 3.34
N PHE A 94 -5.31 -3.62 3.30
CA PHE A 94 -3.98 -4.20 3.13
C PHE A 94 -3.44 -3.93 1.72
N SER A 95 -2.25 -3.33 1.66
CA SER A 95 -1.73 -2.70 0.43
C SER A 95 -0.34 -3.18 0.00
N VAL A 96 0.30 -4.02 0.83
CA VAL A 96 1.59 -4.62 0.55
C VAL A 96 1.55 -5.34 -0.79
N ASN A 97 2.41 -4.92 -1.71
CA ASN A 97 2.58 -5.53 -3.04
C ASN A 97 1.27 -5.66 -3.86
N ALA A 98 0.22 -4.92 -3.47
CA ALA A 98 -1.06 -4.93 -4.17
C ALA A 98 -1.06 -3.88 -5.28
N ARG A 99 -1.69 -4.22 -6.40
CA ARG A 99 -2.19 -3.19 -7.32
C ARG A 99 -3.52 -2.70 -6.78
N MET A 100 -3.62 -1.40 -6.62
CA MET A 100 -4.85 -0.73 -6.22
C MET A 100 -5.40 0.04 -7.40
N GLU A 101 -6.69 -0.12 -7.68
CA GLU A 101 -7.43 0.70 -8.62
C GLU A 101 -8.60 1.34 -7.89
N ILE A 102 -8.60 2.67 -7.86
CA ILE A 102 -9.59 3.48 -7.17
C ILE A 102 -10.30 4.33 -8.22
N GLU A 103 -11.62 4.29 -8.25
CA GLU A 103 -12.46 5.07 -9.15
C GLU A 103 -13.53 5.81 -8.34
N MET A 104 -13.80 7.06 -8.70
CA MET A 104 -14.83 7.88 -8.08
C MET A 104 -15.44 8.85 -9.10
N GLU A 105 -16.69 9.21 -8.88
CA GLU A 105 -17.37 10.30 -9.59
C GLU A 105 -17.41 11.55 -8.73
N TYR A 106 -17.37 12.72 -9.35
CA TYR A 106 -17.44 13.99 -8.64
C TYR A 106 -18.22 15.04 -9.43
N ALA A 107 -18.71 16.05 -8.70
CA ALA A 107 -19.35 17.23 -9.26
C ALA A 107 -19.01 18.46 -8.41
N PHE A 108 -18.38 19.45 -9.02
CA PHE A 108 -18.00 20.73 -8.40
C PHE A 108 -18.80 21.86 -9.04
N TRP A 109 -19.54 22.60 -8.23
CA TRP A 109 -20.46 23.63 -8.72
C TRP A 109 -20.87 24.63 -7.63
N ASN A 110 -21.49 25.75 -8.05
CA ASN A 110 -22.05 26.78 -7.17
C ASN A 110 -21.04 27.41 -6.19
N GLY A 111 -20.41 28.49 -6.65
CA GLY A 111 -19.43 29.27 -5.93
C GLY A 111 -18.60 30.13 -6.90
N THR A 112 -17.32 30.27 -6.58
CA THR A 112 -16.33 31.03 -7.36
C THR A 112 -15.16 30.16 -7.84
N GLY A 113 -15.26 28.83 -7.74
CA GLY A 113 -14.30 27.86 -8.32
C GLY A 113 -13.10 27.57 -7.43
N ALA A 114 -13.33 27.32 -6.13
CA ALA A 114 -12.24 26.94 -5.23
C ALA A 114 -12.69 26.16 -3.98
N ASP A 115 -11.78 25.43 -3.34
CA ASP A 115 -10.45 25.08 -3.84
C ASP A 115 -10.50 23.74 -4.59
N GLY A 116 -11.13 22.74 -3.97
CA GLY A 116 -11.36 21.43 -4.56
C GLY A 116 -11.52 20.32 -3.52
N ILE A 117 -11.27 19.09 -3.95
CA ILE A 117 -11.19 17.88 -3.10
C ILE A 117 -9.82 17.23 -3.19
N THR A 118 -9.36 16.66 -2.07
CA THR A 118 -8.25 15.68 -2.07
C THR A 118 -8.77 14.29 -1.75
N PHE A 119 -8.55 13.30 -2.63
CA PHE A 119 -8.59 11.89 -2.23
C PHE A 119 -7.28 11.55 -1.53
N PHE A 120 -7.33 10.98 -0.34
CA PHE A 120 -6.13 10.71 0.44
C PHE A 120 -6.01 9.25 0.87
N LEU A 121 -4.76 8.84 1.03
CA LEU A 121 -4.34 7.64 1.73
C LEU A 121 -3.64 8.08 3.02
N VAL A 122 -4.03 7.49 4.15
CA VAL A 122 -3.38 7.66 5.46
C VAL A 122 -2.91 6.30 5.94
N ASP A 123 -1.84 6.24 6.73
CA ASP A 123 -1.41 5.01 7.39
C ASP A 123 -2.60 4.32 8.08
N GLY A 124 -2.78 3.02 7.84
CA GLY A 124 -3.93 2.28 8.34
C GLY A 124 -4.00 2.26 9.86
N SER A 125 -2.86 2.32 10.56
CA SER A 125 -2.81 2.39 12.03
C SER A 125 -3.37 3.69 12.62
N ARG A 126 -3.72 4.69 11.79
CA ARG A 126 -4.24 5.96 12.25
C ARG A 126 -5.55 5.78 13.01
N ASP A 127 -5.54 6.18 14.28
CA ASP A 127 -6.73 6.27 15.12
C ASP A 127 -7.68 7.35 14.57
N SER A 128 -8.88 6.93 14.16
CA SER A 128 -9.92 7.77 13.58
C SER A 128 -10.53 8.75 14.59
N SER A 129 -10.49 8.44 15.88
CA SER A 129 -11.08 9.28 16.93
C SER A 129 -10.32 10.59 17.16
N THR A 130 -9.05 10.60 16.77
CA THR A 130 -8.16 11.78 16.86
C THR A 130 -7.79 12.32 15.48
N PHE A 131 -8.46 11.85 14.42
CA PHE A 131 -8.18 12.28 13.05
C PHE A 131 -8.61 13.74 12.84
N THR A 132 -7.76 14.50 12.16
CA THR A 132 -8.02 15.89 11.77
C THR A 132 -7.52 16.09 10.34
N PRO A 133 -8.21 16.91 9.52
CA PRO A 133 -7.68 17.26 8.23
C PRO A 133 -6.51 18.24 8.37
N GLY A 134 -5.69 18.36 7.33
CA GLY A 134 -4.70 19.42 7.20
C GLY A 134 -5.31 20.79 6.92
N ALA A 135 -4.46 21.75 6.54
CA ALA A 135 -4.86 23.14 6.36
C ALA A 135 -5.86 23.35 5.20
N TYR A 136 -6.74 24.35 5.35
CA TYR A 136 -7.73 24.73 4.33
C TYR A 136 -7.11 25.50 3.16
N GLY A 137 -7.94 25.91 2.20
CA GLY A 137 -7.50 26.66 1.03
C GLY A 137 -6.62 25.82 0.10
N GLY A 138 -5.54 26.41 -0.38
CA GLY A 138 -4.59 25.75 -1.30
C GLY A 138 -3.91 24.49 -0.75
N SER A 139 -3.98 24.22 0.56
CA SER A 139 -3.44 22.96 1.14
C SER A 139 -4.45 21.81 1.10
N MET A 140 -5.69 22.11 0.71
CA MET A 140 -6.77 21.19 0.37
C MET A 140 -7.05 20.10 1.41
N GLY A 141 -6.89 20.44 2.69
CA GLY A 141 -7.10 19.53 3.81
C GLY A 141 -6.08 18.39 3.92
N TYR A 142 -5.02 18.39 3.12
CA TYR A 142 -3.99 17.35 3.14
C TYR A 142 -2.63 17.90 3.59
N ALA A 143 -2.15 18.96 2.94
CA ALA A 143 -0.84 19.53 3.26
C ALA A 143 -0.91 20.52 4.43
N GLN A 144 0.27 20.85 4.96
CA GLN A 144 0.49 21.95 5.89
C GLN A 144 0.31 23.31 5.22
N ARG A 145 0.17 24.36 6.04
CA ARG A 145 0.38 25.76 5.65
C ARG A 145 1.14 26.50 6.76
N SER A 146 1.62 27.71 6.51
CA SER A 146 2.34 28.53 7.48
C SER A 146 1.54 28.67 8.79
N GLY A 147 2.05 28.04 9.86
CA GLY A 147 1.39 28.03 11.18
C GLY A 147 0.27 27.00 11.35
N GLU A 148 0.01 26.15 10.35
CA GLU A 148 -1.03 25.12 10.36
C GLU A 148 -0.44 23.76 9.95
N VAL A 149 -0.78 22.70 10.68
CA VAL A 149 -0.25 21.35 10.43
C VAL A 149 -0.91 20.70 9.21
N GLY A 150 -0.22 19.72 8.62
CA GLY A 150 -0.80 18.84 7.59
C GLY A 150 -1.59 17.68 8.20
N MET A 151 -2.09 16.80 7.34
CA MET A 151 -2.86 15.62 7.72
C MET A 151 -1.99 14.57 8.44
N PRO A 152 -2.19 14.32 9.74
CA PRO A 152 -1.36 13.40 10.49
C PRO A 152 -1.37 11.99 9.88
N SER A 153 -0.19 11.39 9.75
CA SER A 153 0.05 10.07 9.13
C SER A 153 -0.37 9.97 7.66
N GLY A 154 -0.52 11.09 6.96
CA GLY A 154 -0.82 11.10 5.53
C GLY A 154 0.27 10.38 4.73
N TYR A 155 -0.14 9.53 3.79
CA TYR A 155 0.76 8.84 2.86
C TYR A 155 0.78 9.50 1.48
N LEU A 156 -0.39 9.63 0.83
CA LEU A 156 -0.52 10.33 -0.46
C LEU A 156 -1.81 11.16 -0.50
N GLY A 157 -1.74 12.35 -1.08
CA GLY A 157 -2.89 13.24 -1.25
C GLY A 157 -3.05 13.68 -2.71
N PHE A 158 -4.12 13.20 -3.36
CA PHE A 158 -4.48 13.43 -4.75
C PHE A 158 -5.54 14.53 -4.88
N ALA A 159 -5.11 15.74 -5.22
CA ALA A 159 -5.97 16.92 -5.22
C ALA A 159 -6.48 17.27 -6.61
N LEU A 160 -7.80 17.36 -6.75
CA LEU A 160 -8.49 17.97 -7.89
C LEU A 160 -8.60 19.48 -7.60
N ASP A 161 -7.58 20.24 -7.99
CA ASP A 161 -7.35 21.64 -7.65
C ASP A 161 -7.90 22.58 -8.73
N ASN A 162 -9.03 23.23 -8.44
CA ASN A 162 -9.68 24.18 -9.36
C ASN A 162 -9.02 25.55 -9.30
N TYR A 163 -8.54 25.96 -8.13
CA TYR A 163 -7.98 27.30 -7.91
C TYR A 163 -6.51 27.40 -8.33
N GLY A 164 -5.73 26.35 -8.08
CA GLY A 164 -4.39 26.17 -8.61
C GLY A 164 -3.23 26.33 -7.63
N ASN A 165 -3.47 26.29 -6.32
CA ASN A 165 -2.43 26.50 -5.30
C ASN A 165 -1.83 25.22 -4.72
N TYR A 166 -2.51 24.08 -4.83
CA TYR A 166 -2.05 22.83 -4.21
C TYR A 166 -0.74 22.33 -4.79
N SER A 167 -0.47 22.60 -6.05
CA SER A 167 0.79 22.24 -6.71
C SER A 167 1.97 23.18 -6.41
N ASN A 168 1.77 24.26 -5.65
CA ASN A 168 2.80 25.26 -5.36
C ASN A 168 3.52 25.04 -4.02
N GLY A 169 4.79 25.46 -3.94
CA GLY A 169 5.62 25.44 -2.73
C GLY A 169 5.59 26.75 -1.94
N ASN A 170 4.47 27.47 -2.03
CA ASN A 170 4.20 28.67 -1.24
C ASN A 170 3.32 28.34 -0.03
N GLU A 171 3.01 29.36 0.77
CA GLU A 171 2.19 29.23 2.00
C GLU A 171 2.72 28.20 3.01
N GLY A 172 4.01 27.84 2.98
CA GLY A 172 4.61 26.86 3.90
C GLY A 172 4.58 25.40 3.42
N ARG A 173 4.07 25.14 2.22
CA ARG A 173 4.15 23.83 1.55
C ARG A 173 5.57 23.55 1.06
N VAL A 174 6.00 22.28 1.07
CA VAL A 174 7.32 21.86 0.57
C VAL A 174 7.24 21.40 -0.87
N GLY A 175 8.20 21.83 -1.69
CA GLY A 175 8.26 21.56 -3.13
C GLY A 175 7.06 22.14 -3.89
N GLY A 176 7.07 22.04 -5.21
CA GLY A 176 5.97 22.51 -6.05
C GLY A 176 6.45 22.89 -7.44
N ILE A 177 5.51 23.31 -8.29
CA ILE A 177 5.80 23.85 -9.62
C ILE A 177 6.49 25.21 -9.50
N THR A 178 6.00 26.06 -8.58
CA THR A 178 6.57 27.38 -8.30
C THR A 178 6.45 27.73 -6.81
N ASN A 179 7.21 28.76 -6.40
CA ASN A 179 7.14 29.35 -5.06
C ASN A 179 6.72 30.83 -5.09
N ASP A 180 6.40 31.38 -6.27
CA ASP A 180 6.18 32.82 -6.48
C ASP A 180 4.70 33.26 -6.34
N GLY A 181 3.79 32.32 -6.12
CA GLY A 181 2.35 32.60 -6.05
C GLY A 181 1.59 32.36 -7.33
N THR A 182 2.24 31.94 -8.42
CA THR A 182 1.57 31.64 -9.69
C THR A 182 0.56 30.50 -9.53
N LEU A 183 -0.71 30.77 -9.81
CA LEU A 183 -1.78 29.78 -9.75
C LEU A 183 -1.79 28.89 -10.99
N TYR A 184 -1.97 27.59 -10.79
CA TYR A 184 -2.15 26.61 -11.86
C TYR A 184 -3.51 25.91 -11.77
N PRO A 185 -4.62 26.60 -12.08
CA PRO A 185 -5.97 26.07 -11.93
C PRO A 185 -6.22 24.87 -12.86
N ASN A 186 -7.32 24.16 -12.60
CA ASN A 186 -7.76 23.00 -13.38
C ASN A 186 -6.69 21.87 -13.43
N ARG A 187 -6.21 21.46 -12.25
CA ARG A 187 -5.06 20.56 -12.12
C ARG A 187 -5.31 19.41 -11.15
N ILE A 188 -4.92 18.20 -11.55
CA ILE A 188 -4.80 17.05 -10.65
C ILE A 188 -3.34 16.87 -10.23
N SER A 189 -3.08 16.85 -8.93
CA SER A 189 -1.73 16.76 -8.36
C SER A 189 -1.66 15.75 -7.24
N VAL A 190 -0.46 15.22 -6.99
CA VAL A 190 -0.17 14.34 -5.84
C VAL A 190 0.93 14.92 -4.97
N ARG A 191 0.72 14.90 -3.65
CA ARG A 191 1.72 15.20 -2.61
C ARG A 191 2.05 13.94 -1.82
N GLY A 192 3.28 13.89 -1.33
CA GLY A 192 3.86 12.79 -0.59
C GLY A 192 3.50 12.74 0.89
N PRO A 193 4.10 11.80 1.63
CA PRO A 193 3.75 11.51 3.01
C PRO A 193 4.13 12.62 3.98
N GLU A 194 3.56 12.58 5.18
CA GLU A 194 3.92 13.44 6.32
C GLU A 194 5.44 13.39 6.61
N SER A 195 6.07 12.22 6.48
CA SER A 195 7.52 12.04 6.66
C SER A 195 8.36 12.85 5.68
N SER A 196 7.80 13.22 4.52
CA SER A 196 8.41 14.11 3.53
C SER A 196 7.97 15.58 3.70
N ASN A 197 7.25 15.90 4.77
CA ASN A 197 6.55 17.17 4.96
C ASN A 197 5.63 17.52 3.76
N TYR A 198 4.90 16.51 3.27
CA TYR A 198 3.91 16.62 2.19
C TYR A 198 4.49 17.21 0.89
N THR A 199 5.72 16.81 0.56
CA THR A 199 6.44 17.31 -0.60
C THR A 199 5.64 17.06 -1.88
N TYR A 200 5.56 18.06 -2.76
CA TYR A 200 4.97 17.91 -4.09
C TYR A 200 5.70 16.83 -4.90
N ILE A 201 4.94 15.88 -5.48
CA ILE A 201 5.48 14.78 -6.28
C ILE A 201 5.25 15.07 -7.77
N ALA A 202 3.99 15.16 -8.20
CA ALA A 202 3.64 15.25 -9.61
C ALA A 202 2.26 15.88 -9.85
N SER A 203 2.02 16.30 -11.09
CA SER A 203 0.71 16.75 -11.58
C SER A 203 0.65 16.61 -13.11
N ASN A 204 -0.53 16.82 -13.70
CA ASN A 204 -0.67 16.84 -15.16
C ASN A 204 0.16 17.98 -15.78
N SER A 205 1.19 17.66 -16.56
CA SER A 205 2.03 18.69 -17.22
C SER A 205 1.35 19.30 -18.45
N THR A 206 0.39 18.60 -19.05
CA THR A 206 -0.45 19.08 -20.14
C THR A 206 -1.82 19.51 -19.64
N PRO A 207 -2.48 20.46 -20.32
CA PRO A 207 -3.86 20.81 -20.02
C PRO A 207 -4.78 19.59 -20.08
N LEU A 208 -5.68 19.46 -19.10
CA LEU A 208 -6.72 18.45 -19.13
C LEU A 208 -7.68 18.70 -20.30
N PRO A 209 -8.35 17.66 -20.84
CA PRO A 209 -9.28 17.80 -21.96
C PRO A 209 -10.49 18.71 -21.72
N GLY A 210 -10.80 19.04 -20.46
CA GLY A 210 -11.89 19.92 -20.08
C GLY A 210 -11.69 20.54 -18.69
N GLN A 211 -12.65 21.37 -18.27
CA GLN A 211 -12.71 21.92 -16.91
C GLN A 211 -13.17 20.87 -15.91
N MET A 212 -12.59 20.84 -14.71
CA MET A 212 -13.00 19.96 -13.62
C MET A 212 -14.31 20.43 -12.96
N ASP A 213 -14.68 21.71 -13.07
CA ASP A 213 -15.75 22.33 -12.31
C ASP A 213 -16.69 23.25 -13.11
N PHE A 214 -17.75 23.69 -12.42
CA PHE A 214 -18.85 24.48 -12.96
C PHE A 214 -19.33 25.54 -11.95
N PRO A 215 -18.45 26.48 -11.54
CA PRO A 215 -18.65 27.26 -10.32
C PRO A 215 -19.85 28.21 -10.39
N SER A 216 -20.16 28.76 -11.56
CA SER A 216 -21.27 29.70 -11.71
C SER A 216 -22.64 29.04 -11.92
N THR A 217 -22.75 27.72 -11.91
CA THR A 217 -24.04 27.04 -12.07
C THR A 217 -24.79 26.99 -10.74
N THR A 218 -26.11 27.13 -10.80
CA THR A 218 -26.99 27.06 -9.62
C THR A 218 -27.61 25.67 -9.42
N SER A 219 -27.22 24.72 -10.25
CA SER A 219 -27.65 23.32 -10.18
C SER A 219 -26.48 22.40 -10.47
N ARG A 220 -26.54 21.19 -9.91
CA ARG A 220 -25.56 20.14 -10.17
C ARG A 220 -25.39 19.92 -11.69
N PRO A 221 -24.16 19.83 -12.21
CA PRO A 221 -23.90 19.59 -13.62
C PRO A 221 -24.48 18.25 -14.12
N ASP A 222 -24.71 18.14 -15.43
CA ASP A 222 -25.31 16.94 -16.03
C ASP A 222 -24.39 15.71 -15.92
N GLN A 223 -24.90 14.68 -15.25
CA GLN A 223 -24.18 13.43 -14.97
C GLN A 223 -24.33 12.37 -16.06
N THR A 224 -25.12 12.65 -17.10
CA THR A 224 -25.39 11.73 -18.21
C THR A 224 -24.78 12.19 -19.53
N GLY A 225 -24.33 13.45 -19.60
CA GLY A 225 -23.78 14.09 -20.78
C GLY A 225 -22.33 14.52 -20.63
N ALA A 226 -22.02 15.70 -21.18
CA ALA A 226 -20.66 16.22 -21.29
C ALA A 226 -20.06 16.70 -19.95
N ASP A 227 -20.90 16.96 -18.94
CA ASP A 227 -20.45 17.53 -17.67
C ASP A 227 -20.02 16.49 -16.63
N TYR A 228 -20.27 15.21 -16.90
CA TYR A 228 -19.81 14.11 -16.06
C TYR A 228 -18.30 14.14 -15.85
N ARG A 229 -17.87 13.90 -14.60
CA ARG A 229 -16.46 13.79 -14.23
C ARG A 229 -16.20 12.55 -13.39
N ALA A 230 -15.10 11.87 -13.69
CA ALA A 230 -14.58 10.78 -12.84
C ALA A 230 -13.06 10.83 -12.75
N LEU A 231 -12.55 10.36 -11.62
CA LEU A 231 -11.13 10.19 -11.31
C LEU A 231 -10.84 8.70 -11.17
N LYS A 232 -9.72 8.26 -11.75
CA LYS A 232 -9.17 6.93 -11.55
C LYS A 232 -7.71 7.02 -11.13
N ILE A 233 -7.37 6.35 -10.04
CA ILE A 233 -6.02 6.25 -9.50
C ILE A 233 -5.62 4.79 -9.53
N ILE A 234 -4.50 4.49 -10.17
CA ILE A 234 -3.92 3.15 -10.22
C ILE A 234 -2.50 3.26 -9.69
N PHE A 235 -2.17 2.56 -8.61
CA PHE A 235 -0.77 2.30 -8.28
C PHE A 235 -0.53 0.80 -8.24
N ASP A 236 0.48 0.36 -8.99
CA ASP A 236 0.79 -1.06 -9.14
C ASP A 236 1.62 -1.59 -7.96
N ALA A 237 1.94 -2.88 -7.99
CA ALA A 237 2.76 -3.52 -6.98
C ALA A 237 4.18 -2.91 -6.87
N ASN A 238 4.65 -2.25 -7.93
CA ASN A 238 5.98 -1.63 -8.06
C ASN A 238 5.98 -0.13 -7.75
N ASN A 239 4.94 0.38 -7.07
CA ASN A 239 4.79 1.80 -6.74
C ASN A 239 4.75 2.73 -7.97
N GLN A 240 4.43 2.23 -9.16
CA GLN A 240 4.16 3.09 -10.30
C GLN A 240 2.72 3.59 -10.24
N LEU A 241 2.58 4.91 -10.18
CA LEU A 241 1.30 5.59 -10.15
C LEU A 241 0.88 6.01 -11.55
N THR A 242 -0.38 5.75 -11.90
CA THR A 242 -1.10 6.30 -13.04
C THR A 242 -2.36 6.98 -12.55
N VAL A 243 -2.53 8.26 -12.88
CA VAL A 243 -3.75 9.02 -12.61
C VAL A 243 -4.46 9.29 -13.92
N GLN A 244 -5.74 8.97 -13.98
CA GLN A 244 -6.59 9.17 -15.15
C GLN A 244 -7.85 9.91 -14.79
N MET A 245 -8.39 10.64 -15.77
CA MET A 245 -9.61 11.41 -15.62
C MET A 245 -10.55 11.18 -16.79
N LYS A 246 -11.84 11.31 -16.53
CA LYS A 246 -12.89 11.19 -17.55
C LYS A 246 -13.71 12.48 -17.61
N PHE A 247 -13.88 12.99 -18.83
CA PHE A 247 -14.65 14.20 -19.14
C PHE A 247 -15.80 13.84 -20.07
N GLY A 248 -17.00 13.69 -19.52
CA GLY A 248 -18.22 13.24 -20.21
C GLY A 248 -18.53 11.75 -19.99
N ALA A 249 -19.82 11.41 -19.83
CA ALA A 249 -20.25 10.08 -19.41
C ALA A 249 -19.94 8.99 -20.46
N GLY A 250 -20.02 9.34 -21.74
CA GLY A 250 -19.67 8.47 -22.87
C GLY A 250 -18.18 8.47 -23.25
N SER A 251 -17.34 9.25 -22.57
CA SER A 251 -15.91 9.36 -22.89
C SER A 251 -15.08 8.25 -22.25
N ALA A 252 -13.88 8.01 -22.80
CA ALA A 252 -12.88 7.15 -22.18
C ALA A 252 -12.11 7.91 -21.07
N PHE A 253 -11.52 7.16 -20.13
CA PHE A 253 -10.50 7.72 -19.24
C PHE A 253 -9.27 8.14 -20.07
N THR A 254 -8.71 9.30 -19.74
CA THR A 254 -7.47 9.83 -20.29
C THR A 254 -6.43 9.93 -19.19
N THR A 255 -5.21 9.46 -19.44
CA THR A 255 -4.11 9.60 -18.48
C THR A 255 -3.75 11.08 -18.29
N ALA A 256 -3.84 11.55 -17.05
CA ALA A 256 -3.44 12.88 -16.65
C ALA A 256 -1.92 12.94 -16.41
N PHE A 257 -1.37 11.97 -15.68
CA PHE A 257 0.07 11.78 -15.51
C PHE A 257 0.39 10.38 -14.97
N THR A 258 1.66 10.01 -15.06
CA THR A 258 2.26 8.87 -14.37
C THR A 258 3.46 9.33 -13.56
N THR A 259 3.78 8.66 -12.45
CA THR A 259 5.00 8.94 -11.68
C THR A 259 5.44 7.71 -10.90
N ASP A 260 6.74 7.64 -10.66
CA ASP A 260 7.32 6.66 -9.74
C ASP A 260 7.15 7.14 -8.30
N LEU A 261 6.64 6.26 -7.42
CA LEU A 261 6.52 6.49 -5.98
C LEU A 261 7.52 5.66 -5.17
N SER A 262 8.49 4.99 -5.81
CA SER A 262 9.47 4.12 -5.16
C SER A 262 10.30 4.79 -4.06
N ALA A 263 10.46 6.11 -4.13
CA ALA A 263 11.13 6.92 -3.11
C ALA A 263 10.32 7.06 -1.80
N TYR A 264 9.05 6.65 -1.80
CA TYR A 264 8.16 6.72 -0.64
C TYR A 264 7.77 5.31 -0.20
N GLU A 265 8.08 4.99 1.05
CA GLU A 265 7.72 3.69 1.62
C GLU A 265 6.20 3.57 1.74
N ARG A 266 5.63 2.54 1.11
CA ARG A 266 4.20 2.27 1.15
C ARG A 266 3.82 1.67 2.52
N PRO A 267 2.84 2.23 3.24
CA PRO A 267 2.30 1.62 4.45
C PRO A 267 1.74 0.21 4.19
N ASP A 268 1.92 -0.72 5.13
CA ASP A 268 1.41 -2.08 4.96
C ASP A 268 -0.11 -2.11 4.78
N THR A 269 -0.78 -1.22 5.50
CA THR A 269 -2.19 -0.92 5.35
C THR A 269 -2.39 0.58 5.21
N PHE A 270 -3.44 0.98 4.50
CA PHE A 270 -3.92 2.36 4.54
C PHE A 270 -5.39 2.41 4.89
N LYS A 271 -5.84 3.56 5.41
CA LYS A 271 -7.23 4.00 5.35
C LYS A 271 -7.35 5.01 4.21
N ILE A 272 -8.56 5.14 3.67
CA ILE A 272 -8.84 6.04 2.55
C ILE A 272 -9.84 7.10 2.95
N GLY A 273 -9.83 8.23 2.25
CA GLY A 273 -10.85 9.23 2.44
C GLY A 273 -10.77 10.39 1.48
N PHE A 274 -11.59 11.39 1.79
CA PHE A 274 -11.70 12.62 1.03
C PHE A 274 -11.61 13.81 1.97
N THR A 275 -10.99 14.88 1.51
CA THR A 275 -11.14 16.21 2.11
C THR A 275 -11.81 17.15 1.13
N GLY A 276 -12.70 18.01 1.63
CA GLY A 276 -13.22 19.15 0.88
C GLY A 276 -12.61 20.43 1.44
N ALA A 277 -12.20 21.34 0.57
CA ALA A 277 -11.53 22.57 0.99
C ALA A 277 -12.06 23.82 0.29
N THR A 278 -12.11 24.90 1.05
CA THR A 278 -12.35 26.26 0.57
C THR A 278 -11.42 27.24 1.27
N GLY A 279 -11.30 28.45 0.72
CA GLY A 279 -10.47 29.52 1.23
C GLY A 279 -11.20 30.86 1.14
N GLY A 280 -10.56 31.85 0.54
CA GLY A 280 -11.23 33.11 0.19
C GLY A 280 -12.24 32.97 -0.96
N SER A 281 -12.08 31.92 -1.77
CA SER A 281 -13.01 31.46 -2.79
C SER A 281 -13.65 30.15 -2.36
N THR A 282 -14.81 29.84 -2.92
CA THR A 282 -15.68 28.75 -2.44
C THR A 282 -16.34 27.99 -3.58
N GLU A 283 -16.78 26.77 -3.32
CA GLU A 283 -17.55 25.93 -4.25
C GLU A 283 -18.18 24.76 -3.49
N LEU A 284 -19.29 24.19 -3.97
CA LEU A 284 -19.80 22.91 -3.46
C LEU A 284 -19.01 21.78 -4.10
N HIS A 285 -18.43 20.91 -3.25
CA HIS A 285 -17.76 19.70 -3.73
C HIS A 285 -18.54 18.45 -3.33
N GLU A 286 -18.93 17.66 -4.33
CA GLU A 286 -19.72 16.46 -4.16
C GLU A 286 -19.04 15.26 -4.81
N ILE A 287 -19.14 14.10 -4.14
CA ILE A 287 -18.60 12.83 -4.62
C ILE A 287 -19.64 11.71 -4.53
N ARG A 288 -19.50 10.70 -5.39
CA ARG A 288 -20.27 9.46 -5.32
C ARG A 288 -19.58 8.31 -6.03
N ASN A 289 -20.14 7.11 -5.91
CA ASN A 289 -19.73 5.91 -6.65
C ASN A 289 -18.23 5.61 -6.50
N LEU A 290 -17.73 5.61 -5.26
CA LEU A 290 -16.38 5.16 -4.96
C LEU A 290 -16.30 3.65 -5.15
N THR A 291 -15.30 3.20 -5.89
CA THR A 291 -14.87 1.80 -5.93
C THR A 291 -13.38 1.73 -5.70
N LEU A 292 -12.94 0.80 -4.87
CA LEU A 292 -11.56 0.44 -4.67
C LEU A 292 -11.42 -1.06 -4.92
N THR A 293 -10.52 -1.41 -5.82
CA THR A 293 -10.17 -2.79 -6.15
C THR A 293 -8.72 -3.02 -5.79
N SER A 294 -8.48 -3.93 -4.86
CA SER A 294 -7.16 -4.45 -4.53
C SER A 294 -6.96 -5.77 -5.22
N THR A 295 -5.91 -5.89 -6.02
CA THR A 295 -5.42 -7.18 -6.52
C THR A 295 -4.05 -7.42 -5.93
N PRO A 296 -3.90 -8.44 -5.07
CA PRO A 296 -2.69 -8.69 -4.27
C PRO A 296 -1.45 -9.12 -5.07
N TRP A 297 -1.63 -9.18 -6.38
CA TRP A 297 -0.62 -9.36 -7.38
C TRP A 297 -1.29 -9.02 -8.71
N SER A 298 -0.82 -7.98 -9.40
CA SER A 298 -1.33 -7.73 -10.75
C SER A 298 -0.45 -8.47 -11.74
N THR A 299 -1.06 -9.33 -12.55
CA THR A 299 -0.51 -9.82 -13.81
C THR A 299 -0.46 -8.70 -14.85
N GLY A 300 0.15 -7.56 -14.51
CA GLY A 300 0.49 -6.55 -15.50
C GLY A 300 1.52 -7.09 -16.50
N SER A 301 1.91 -6.27 -17.47
CA SER A 301 3.03 -6.60 -18.35
C SER A 301 4.27 -6.93 -17.54
N GLY A 302 4.77 -8.17 -17.61
CA GLY A 302 5.99 -8.61 -16.92
C GLY A 302 5.83 -9.43 -15.63
N ALA A 303 4.61 -9.81 -15.24
CA ALA A 303 4.36 -10.71 -14.11
C ALA A 303 3.93 -12.13 -14.54
N TYR A 304 4.36 -13.14 -13.79
CA TYR A 304 4.19 -14.56 -14.10
C TYR A 304 3.64 -15.32 -12.89
N GLU A 305 2.64 -16.19 -13.06
CA GLU A 305 2.13 -17.08 -12.02
C GLU A 305 2.53 -18.54 -12.31
N TRP A 306 3.11 -19.22 -11.33
CA TRP A 306 3.41 -20.65 -11.43
C TRP A 306 2.11 -21.44 -11.51
N ASP A 307 1.94 -22.21 -12.58
CA ASP A 307 0.73 -22.99 -12.81
C ASP A 307 0.95 -24.50 -12.97
N ASN A 308 2.21 -24.94 -13.09
CA ASN A 308 2.56 -26.35 -13.30
C ASN A 308 1.81 -26.97 -14.51
N GLY A 309 1.53 -26.16 -15.55
CA GLY A 309 0.69 -26.55 -16.68
C GLY A 309 1.20 -27.76 -17.47
N ALA A 310 2.52 -28.00 -17.48
CA ALA A 310 3.13 -29.18 -18.10
C ALA A 310 3.28 -30.40 -17.18
N GLY A 311 2.88 -30.30 -15.91
CA GLY A 311 3.04 -31.36 -14.92
C GLY A 311 4.50 -31.64 -14.52
N THR A 312 5.43 -30.73 -14.84
CA THR A 312 6.84 -30.82 -14.46
C THR A 312 7.15 -29.82 -13.35
N THR A 313 8.11 -30.15 -12.50
CA THR A 313 8.48 -29.30 -11.36
C THR A 313 9.59 -28.30 -11.69
N THR A 314 10.07 -28.22 -12.94
CA THR A 314 11.26 -27.43 -13.27
C THR A 314 10.89 -26.00 -13.65
N TRP A 315 11.43 -25.01 -12.92
CA TRP A 315 11.53 -23.62 -13.36
C TRP A 315 12.76 -23.50 -14.27
N GLY A 316 12.53 -23.31 -15.56
CA GLY A 316 13.57 -23.12 -16.57
C GLY A 316 13.49 -24.13 -17.71
N THR A 317 14.54 -24.17 -18.51
CA THR A 317 14.63 -25.05 -19.68
C THR A 317 14.64 -26.51 -19.26
N LEU A 318 13.73 -27.31 -19.82
CA LEU A 318 13.69 -28.75 -19.63
C LEU A 318 14.89 -29.41 -20.33
N ALA A 319 15.31 -30.60 -19.86
CA ALA A 319 16.31 -31.40 -20.56
C ALA A 319 15.85 -31.68 -22.00
N GLY A 320 16.50 -31.07 -22.98
CA GLY A 320 16.10 -31.13 -24.40
C GLY A 320 15.88 -29.76 -25.07
N GLY A 321 15.91 -28.66 -24.33
CA GLY A 321 15.80 -27.30 -24.90
C GLY A 321 14.36 -26.81 -25.09
N GLU A 322 13.37 -27.54 -24.60
CA GLU A 322 11.96 -27.13 -24.68
C GLU A 322 11.64 -25.95 -23.75
N ALA A 323 10.69 -25.12 -24.19
CA ALA A 323 10.23 -23.94 -23.46
C ALA A 323 9.54 -24.32 -22.14
N ASN A 324 9.67 -23.46 -21.14
CA ASN A 324 9.07 -23.65 -19.82
C ASN A 324 7.56 -23.34 -19.85
N SER A 325 6.72 -24.38 -19.83
CA SER A 325 5.26 -24.26 -19.83
C SER A 325 4.63 -24.37 -18.43
N ASN A 326 5.32 -23.91 -17.38
CA ASN A 326 4.82 -23.90 -16.00
C ASN A 326 4.51 -22.49 -15.48
N TRP A 327 4.44 -21.51 -16.37
CA TRP A 327 4.19 -20.11 -16.05
C TRP A 327 3.04 -19.57 -16.87
N TYR A 328 2.03 -19.09 -16.15
CA TYR A 328 0.96 -18.30 -16.71
C TYR A 328 1.33 -16.83 -16.76
N SER A 329 1.05 -16.19 -17.89
CA SER A 329 1.04 -14.73 -18.01
C SER A 329 -0.26 -14.28 -18.68
N THR A 330 -0.81 -13.16 -18.24
CA THR A 330 -1.93 -12.49 -18.93
C THR A 330 -1.55 -11.95 -20.29
N GLU A 331 -0.25 -11.69 -20.51
CA GLU A 331 0.27 -11.44 -21.84
C GLU A 331 0.32 -12.77 -22.59
N ALA A 332 -0.65 -13.02 -23.46
CA ALA A 332 -0.75 -14.30 -24.20
C ALA A 332 0.54 -14.67 -24.96
N ALA A 333 1.36 -13.69 -25.34
CA ALA A 333 2.65 -13.93 -25.98
C ALA A 333 3.76 -14.38 -25.00
N ALA A 334 3.61 -14.12 -23.70
CA ALA A 334 4.52 -14.50 -22.63
C ALA A 334 4.05 -15.74 -21.86
N ASP A 335 2.81 -16.20 -22.09
CA ASP A 335 2.27 -17.42 -21.51
C ASP A 335 3.11 -18.65 -21.91
N ASN A 336 3.31 -19.58 -20.96
CA ASN A 336 4.16 -20.76 -21.12
C ASN A 336 5.61 -20.43 -21.53
N LYS A 337 6.19 -19.39 -20.90
CA LYS A 337 7.61 -19.04 -21.04
C LYS A 337 8.27 -18.82 -19.70
N THR A 338 9.60 -18.97 -19.68
CA THR A 338 10.41 -18.57 -18.53
C THR A 338 10.18 -17.07 -18.24
N PRO A 339 9.99 -16.68 -16.97
CA PRO A 339 9.93 -15.29 -16.58
C PRO A 339 11.11 -14.51 -17.14
N LEU A 340 10.86 -13.28 -17.57
CA LEU A 340 11.94 -12.39 -18.00
C LEU A 340 12.83 -12.05 -16.79
N ARG A 341 14.01 -11.51 -17.08
CA ARG A 341 14.91 -10.99 -16.05
C ARG A 341 14.21 -9.85 -15.29
N ASP A 342 14.35 -9.85 -13.96
CA ASP A 342 13.76 -8.81 -13.08
C ASP A 342 12.22 -8.76 -13.19
N SER A 343 11.61 -9.93 -13.39
CA SER A 343 10.17 -10.11 -13.42
C SER A 343 9.58 -10.37 -12.03
N ASP A 344 8.31 -10.07 -11.95
CA ASP A 344 7.42 -10.40 -10.85
C ASP A 344 6.98 -11.87 -11.01
N VAL A 345 7.21 -12.72 -9.99
CA VAL A 345 6.69 -14.11 -9.94
C VAL A 345 5.72 -14.36 -8.77
N LEU A 346 4.65 -15.12 -9.05
CA LEU A 346 3.62 -15.54 -8.09
C LEU A 346 3.55 -17.06 -7.99
N PHE A 347 3.51 -17.54 -6.77
CA PHE A 347 3.18 -18.91 -6.41
C PHE A 347 1.78 -18.90 -5.77
N GLY A 348 0.77 -19.06 -6.61
CA GLY A 348 -0.65 -18.98 -6.26
C GLY A 348 -1.35 -20.34 -6.23
N ASN A 349 -2.68 -20.31 -6.36
CA ASN A 349 -3.53 -21.50 -6.36
C ASN A 349 -3.60 -22.21 -7.73
N ARG A 350 -2.90 -21.70 -8.75
CA ARG A 350 -3.09 -22.14 -10.14
C ARG A 350 -2.56 -23.53 -10.50
N PRO A 351 -1.72 -24.22 -9.73
CA PRO A 351 -1.75 -25.68 -9.80
C PRO A 351 -3.09 -26.16 -9.23
N THR A 352 -4.15 -26.10 -10.05
CA THR A 352 -5.54 -26.36 -9.68
C THR A 352 -5.79 -27.82 -9.30
N ASN A 353 -4.84 -28.70 -9.63
CA ASN A 353 -4.86 -30.13 -9.37
C ASN A 353 -4.17 -30.54 -8.05
N ASN A 354 -3.66 -29.58 -7.28
CA ASN A 354 -2.98 -29.87 -6.01
C ASN A 354 -3.78 -29.29 -4.84
N GLY A 355 -4.45 -30.18 -4.08
CA GLY A 355 -5.12 -29.79 -2.85
C GLY A 355 -4.17 -29.09 -1.86
N THR A 356 -4.74 -28.33 -0.92
CA THR A 356 -4.05 -27.41 0.00
C THR A 356 -2.94 -28.02 0.87
N ASN A 357 -2.80 -29.35 0.92
CA ASN A 357 -1.78 -30.03 1.74
C ASN A 357 -0.60 -30.62 0.95
N ASN A 358 -0.64 -30.61 -0.39
CA ASN A 358 0.46 -31.09 -1.21
C ASN A 358 1.53 -30.02 -1.37
N THR A 359 2.80 -30.41 -1.27
CA THR A 359 3.93 -29.50 -1.53
C THR A 359 4.28 -29.51 -3.01
N GLN A 360 4.21 -28.35 -3.66
CA GLN A 360 4.79 -28.16 -4.99
C GLN A 360 6.30 -28.00 -4.87
N GLN A 361 7.01 -28.92 -5.52
CA GLN A 361 8.43 -28.78 -5.75
C GLN A 361 8.63 -27.93 -6.99
N VAL A 362 9.50 -26.93 -6.90
CA VAL A 362 9.88 -26.05 -8.01
C VAL A 362 11.39 -26.11 -8.14
N ALA A 363 11.91 -27.09 -8.87
CA ALA A 363 13.33 -27.28 -9.11
C ALA A 363 13.88 -26.20 -10.05
N LEU A 364 15.04 -25.62 -9.75
CA LEU A 364 15.65 -24.61 -10.61
C LEU A 364 16.50 -25.27 -11.70
N GLY A 365 16.15 -25.03 -12.96
CA GLY A 365 16.94 -25.49 -14.11
C GLY A 365 18.19 -24.65 -14.36
N ASN A 366 18.18 -23.37 -13.96
CA ASN A 366 19.24 -22.38 -14.15
C ASN A 366 19.28 -21.41 -12.95
N ASN A 367 20.18 -20.42 -12.99
CA ASN A 367 20.08 -19.26 -12.12
C ASN A 367 18.97 -18.34 -12.64
N PHE A 368 18.28 -17.65 -11.72
CA PHE A 368 17.19 -16.74 -12.05
C PHE A 368 17.38 -15.39 -11.39
N GLU A 369 16.79 -14.38 -12.01
CA GLU A 369 16.74 -13.02 -11.50
C GLU A 369 15.29 -12.56 -11.52
N VAL A 370 14.79 -12.17 -10.36
CA VAL A 370 13.40 -11.76 -10.15
C VAL A 370 13.36 -10.45 -9.37
N ARG A 371 12.30 -9.68 -9.60
CA ARG A 371 12.02 -8.48 -8.80
C ARG A 371 11.31 -8.90 -7.51
N ASN A 372 10.11 -9.46 -7.67
CA ASN A 372 9.28 -9.88 -6.56
C ASN A 372 8.94 -11.36 -6.63
N MET A 373 8.90 -12.02 -5.47
CA MET A 373 8.39 -13.37 -5.29
C MET A 373 7.23 -13.36 -4.31
N THR A 374 6.03 -13.65 -4.78
CA THR A 374 4.82 -13.63 -3.96
C THR A 374 4.25 -15.02 -3.76
N PHE A 375 3.81 -15.32 -2.55
CA PHE A 375 3.02 -16.50 -2.20
C PHE A 375 1.67 -16.03 -1.66
N ASP A 376 0.59 -16.49 -2.28
CA ASP A 376 -0.78 -16.21 -1.82
C ASP A 376 -1.64 -17.45 -2.08
N THR A 377 -1.50 -18.43 -1.19
CA THR A 377 -2.06 -19.76 -1.40
C THR A 377 -1.96 -20.62 -0.14
N GLY A 378 -2.91 -21.56 -0.02
CA GLY A 378 -2.80 -22.67 0.92
C GLY A 378 -1.79 -23.75 0.51
N ILE A 379 -1.37 -23.79 -0.76
CA ILE A 379 -0.47 -24.82 -1.28
C ILE A 379 0.94 -24.58 -0.75
N ASN A 380 1.59 -25.62 -0.22
CA ASN A 380 2.98 -25.48 0.20
C ASN A 380 3.87 -25.39 -1.06
N TYR A 381 4.78 -24.42 -1.11
CA TYR A 381 5.79 -24.32 -2.18
C TYR A 381 7.19 -24.55 -1.64
N SER A 382 7.99 -25.32 -2.37
CA SER A 382 9.38 -25.65 -2.05
C SER A 382 10.22 -25.40 -3.29
N ILE A 383 10.93 -24.27 -3.31
CA ILE A 383 11.64 -23.74 -4.47
C ILE A 383 13.13 -24.08 -4.36
N GLY A 384 13.72 -24.67 -5.39
CA GLY A 384 15.14 -25.06 -5.44
C GLY A 384 15.50 -26.26 -4.58
N THR A 385 16.78 -26.59 -4.57
CA THR A 385 17.39 -27.62 -3.71
C THR A 385 18.68 -27.10 -3.09
N VAL A 386 18.81 -27.16 -1.76
CA VAL A 386 20.00 -26.63 -1.07
C VAL A 386 21.25 -27.36 -1.60
N GLY A 387 22.26 -26.59 -2.02
CA GLY A 387 23.53 -27.12 -2.50
C GLY A 387 23.54 -27.61 -3.95
N ASP A 388 22.49 -27.36 -4.74
CA ASP A 388 22.48 -27.65 -6.19
C ASP A 388 23.27 -26.62 -7.03
N GLY A 389 23.82 -25.58 -6.38
CA GLY A 389 24.60 -24.51 -7.01
C GLY A 389 23.77 -23.52 -7.82
N ARG A 390 22.43 -23.57 -7.72
CA ARG A 390 21.53 -22.62 -8.38
C ARG A 390 21.25 -21.43 -7.46
N LEU A 391 21.18 -20.27 -8.09
CA LEU A 391 21.05 -18.97 -7.44
C LEU A 391 19.76 -18.27 -7.88
N ILE A 392 19.06 -17.65 -6.92
CA ILE A 392 18.01 -16.67 -7.19
C ILE A 392 18.55 -15.28 -6.84
N THR A 393 18.62 -14.39 -7.82
CA THR A 393 18.99 -12.99 -7.64
C THR A 393 17.73 -12.15 -7.47
N PHE A 394 17.69 -11.28 -6.47
CA PHE A 394 16.61 -10.33 -6.25
C PHE A 394 17.06 -8.92 -6.60
N GLY A 395 16.33 -8.30 -7.54
CA GLY A 395 16.61 -6.97 -8.09
C GLY A 395 17.52 -6.98 -9.32
N ASP A 396 17.71 -5.80 -9.91
CA ASP A 396 18.60 -5.58 -11.06
C ASP A 396 19.45 -4.33 -10.82
N THR A 397 20.78 -4.45 -10.80
CA THR A 397 21.69 -3.29 -10.65
C THR A 397 21.53 -2.20 -11.72
N ALA A 398 20.89 -2.50 -12.86
CA ALA A 398 20.60 -1.56 -13.93
C ALA A 398 19.27 -0.81 -13.76
N LEU A 399 18.39 -1.28 -12.87
CA LEU A 399 17.04 -0.75 -12.65
C LEU A 399 16.81 -0.54 -11.16
N THR A 400 16.41 0.67 -10.74
CA THR A 400 15.93 0.86 -9.37
C THR A 400 14.61 0.12 -9.18
N GLY A 401 14.58 -0.85 -8.26
CA GLY A 401 13.42 -1.65 -7.92
C GLY A 401 13.09 -1.64 -6.44
N LEU A 402 12.00 -2.32 -6.09
CA LEU A 402 11.61 -2.60 -4.70
C LEU A 402 11.50 -4.12 -4.52
N PRO A 403 12.59 -4.88 -4.66
CA PRO A 403 12.51 -6.32 -4.67
C PRO A 403 11.98 -6.83 -3.32
N SER A 404 11.18 -7.88 -3.40
CA SER A 404 10.54 -8.41 -2.22
C SER A 404 10.18 -9.89 -2.29
N ILE A 405 10.12 -10.51 -1.12
CA ILE A 405 9.51 -11.82 -0.91
C ILE A 405 8.27 -11.58 -0.06
N ASN A 406 7.08 -11.85 -0.59
CA ASN A 406 5.82 -11.59 0.10
C ASN A 406 5.06 -12.91 0.31
N VAL A 407 4.63 -13.16 1.54
CA VAL A 407 3.70 -14.23 1.89
C VAL A 407 2.46 -13.57 2.44
N ASN A 408 1.36 -13.71 1.72
CA ASN A 408 0.12 -13.03 2.00
C ASN A 408 -0.97 -14.02 2.44
N ASP A 409 -2.01 -13.47 3.07
CA ASP A 409 -3.21 -14.20 3.49
C ASP A 409 -4.50 -13.58 2.92
N TYR A 410 -4.48 -13.11 1.67
CA TYR A 410 -5.68 -12.48 1.09
C TYR A 410 -6.88 -13.42 1.01
N ASN A 411 -6.65 -14.73 1.03
CA ASN A 411 -7.68 -15.75 0.91
C ASN A 411 -8.03 -16.48 2.22
N GLY A 412 -7.38 -16.14 3.35
CA GLY A 412 -7.58 -16.86 4.62
C GLY A 412 -7.02 -18.29 4.63
N VAL A 413 -6.10 -18.62 3.72
CA VAL A 413 -5.53 -19.96 3.55
C VAL A 413 -4.01 -19.88 3.52
N TYR A 414 -3.35 -20.75 4.30
CA TYR A 414 -1.93 -20.60 4.61
C TYR A 414 -1.11 -21.83 4.18
N GLY A 415 -0.20 -21.63 3.23
CA GLY A 415 0.83 -22.59 2.86
C GLY A 415 2.12 -22.34 3.63
N ARG A 416 2.91 -23.38 3.93
CA ARG A 416 4.26 -23.26 4.49
C ARG A 416 5.26 -23.30 3.34
N HIS A 417 5.96 -22.20 3.14
CA HIS A 417 6.80 -22.02 1.96
C HIS A 417 8.28 -22.17 2.31
N LYS A 418 9.04 -22.72 1.36
CA LYS A 418 10.49 -22.91 1.48
C LYS A 418 11.17 -22.39 0.23
N ILE A 419 12.23 -21.63 0.43
CA ILE A 419 13.20 -21.26 -0.59
C ILE A 419 14.50 -21.98 -0.23
N ASN A 420 14.75 -23.08 -0.95
CA ASN A 420 15.91 -23.96 -0.81
C ASN A 420 16.98 -23.62 -1.86
N SER A 421 17.15 -22.36 -2.22
CA SER A 421 18.18 -21.92 -3.16
C SER A 421 18.92 -20.75 -2.53
N ASP A 422 20.20 -20.61 -2.87
CA ASP A 422 20.98 -19.47 -2.45
C ASP A 422 20.37 -18.18 -3.04
N LEU A 423 20.43 -17.10 -2.28
CA LEU A 423 19.92 -15.79 -2.64
C LEU A 423 21.07 -14.81 -2.84
N SER A 424 21.04 -14.06 -3.94
CA SER A 424 21.90 -12.89 -4.18
C SER A 424 21.05 -11.64 -4.18
N ILE A 425 21.30 -10.73 -3.25
CA ILE A 425 20.56 -9.48 -3.10
C ILE A 425 21.42 -8.35 -3.66
N VAL A 426 20.93 -7.64 -4.68
CA VAL A 426 21.69 -6.60 -5.39
C VAL A 426 21.15 -5.17 -5.17
N GLU A 427 20.08 -5.04 -4.41
CA GLU A 427 19.51 -3.79 -3.91
C GLU A 427 18.72 -4.08 -2.61
N ASN A 428 18.20 -3.05 -1.92
CA ASN A 428 17.49 -3.27 -0.65
C ASN A 428 16.26 -4.18 -0.87
N ILE A 429 16.09 -5.20 -0.04
CA ILE A 429 15.02 -6.19 -0.16
C ILE A 429 14.09 -6.16 1.05
N ALA A 430 12.79 -6.36 0.81
CA ALA A 430 11.80 -6.60 1.86
C ALA A 430 11.33 -8.06 1.88
N VAL A 431 11.26 -8.67 3.07
CA VAL A 431 10.67 -10.00 3.30
C VAL A 431 9.45 -9.84 4.19
N ARG A 432 8.27 -9.98 3.62
CA ARG A 432 6.99 -9.67 4.26
C ARG A 432 6.18 -10.94 4.44
N ASN A 433 5.91 -11.33 5.68
CA ASN A 433 5.07 -12.50 5.99
C ASN A 433 3.82 -12.07 6.76
N TYR A 434 2.79 -11.68 6.01
CA TYR A 434 1.43 -11.39 6.49
C TYR A 434 0.54 -12.63 6.32
N SER A 435 1.05 -13.76 6.79
CA SER A 435 0.37 -15.04 6.81
C SER A 435 0.67 -15.74 8.13
N TYR A 436 -0.28 -16.51 8.67
CA TYR A 436 -0.04 -17.30 9.89
C TYR A 436 0.87 -18.51 9.64
N SER A 437 1.43 -18.66 8.44
CA SER A 437 2.36 -19.71 8.09
C SER A 437 3.82 -19.32 8.29
N THR A 438 4.69 -20.29 7.99
CA THR A 438 6.13 -20.13 8.03
C THR A 438 6.69 -19.99 6.62
N LEU A 439 7.55 -18.99 6.43
CA LEU A 439 8.49 -18.90 5.32
C LEU A 439 9.88 -19.36 5.81
N CYS A 440 10.49 -20.34 5.14
CA CYS A 440 11.87 -20.72 5.40
C CYS A 440 12.76 -20.39 4.21
N ILE A 441 13.82 -19.63 4.44
CA ILE A 441 14.91 -19.39 3.49
C ILE A 441 16.09 -20.25 3.93
N ASN A 442 16.36 -21.32 3.21
CA ASN A 442 17.31 -22.37 3.59
C ASN A 442 18.65 -22.28 2.87
N GLY A 443 18.70 -21.65 1.68
CA GLY A 443 19.97 -21.36 1.01
C GLY A 443 20.69 -20.16 1.63
N ALA A 444 21.97 -20.01 1.30
CA ALA A 444 22.79 -18.88 1.75
C ALA A 444 22.18 -17.54 1.28
N ILE A 445 22.34 -16.48 2.07
CA ILE A 445 21.76 -15.16 1.79
C ILE A 445 22.91 -14.16 1.63
N GLY A 446 23.21 -13.77 0.40
CA GLY A 446 24.21 -12.76 0.08
C GLY A 446 23.61 -11.37 0.04
N LEU A 447 23.83 -10.55 1.07
CA LEU A 447 23.28 -9.20 1.19
C LEU A 447 24.12 -8.11 0.51
N GLY A 448 25.41 -8.37 0.24
CA GLY A 448 26.31 -7.31 -0.22
C GLY A 448 26.35 -6.15 0.77
N ALA A 449 25.97 -4.94 0.33
CA ALA A 449 25.82 -3.75 1.18
C ALA A 449 24.34 -3.35 1.39
N HIS A 450 23.40 -4.21 0.98
CA HIS A 450 21.98 -3.87 0.88
C HIS A 450 21.20 -4.31 2.10
N THR A 451 20.23 -3.48 2.50
CA THR A 451 19.39 -3.76 3.66
C THR A 451 18.39 -4.87 3.37
N LEU A 452 18.24 -5.82 4.30
CA LEU A 452 17.13 -6.75 4.35
C LEU A 452 16.16 -6.31 5.45
N THR A 453 14.96 -5.90 5.06
CA THR A 453 13.89 -5.54 5.99
C THR A 453 12.87 -6.67 6.08
N THR A 454 12.55 -7.14 7.28
CA THR A 454 11.47 -8.12 7.48
C THR A 454 10.25 -7.46 8.08
N SER A 455 9.05 -7.84 7.63
CA SER A 455 7.82 -7.43 8.30
C SER A 455 6.69 -8.47 8.29
N GLY A 456 5.62 -8.16 9.04
CA GLY A 456 4.45 -9.02 9.19
C GLY A 456 4.34 -9.73 10.53
N TYR A 457 3.33 -10.59 10.67
CA TYR A 457 3.00 -11.34 11.88
C TYR A 457 3.36 -12.83 11.78
N GLY A 458 3.67 -13.32 10.58
CA GLY A 458 4.10 -14.69 10.35
C GLY A 458 5.52 -14.98 10.80
N ALA A 459 5.89 -16.26 10.75
CA ALA A 459 7.24 -16.69 11.08
C ALA A 459 8.14 -16.70 9.83
N THR A 460 9.27 -16.01 9.88
CA THR A 460 10.29 -15.99 8.82
C THR A 460 11.59 -16.57 9.35
N ASN A 461 12.04 -17.68 8.76
CA ASN A 461 13.25 -18.38 9.18
C ASN A 461 14.37 -18.18 8.17
N LEU A 462 15.42 -17.46 8.55
CA LEU A 462 16.66 -17.29 7.81
C LEU A 462 17.64 -18.38 8.28
N ASN A 463 17.56 -19.55 7.63
CA ASN A 463 18.30 -20.74 8.04
C ASN A 463 19.68 -20.84 7.40
N GLY A 464 19.86 -20.29 6.20
CA GLY A 464 21.15 -20.28 5.51
C GLY A 464 22.15 -19.31 6.13
N VAL A 465 23.43 -19.47 5.76
CA VAL A 465 24.50 -18.54 6.14
C VAL A 465 24.25 -17.18 5.48
N ILE A 466 24.29 -16.12 6.28
CA ILE A 466 24.17 -14.74 5.82
C ILE A 466 25.56 -14.18 5.56
N THR A 467 25.72 -13.47 4.45
CA THR A 467 27.00 -12.86 4.06
C THR A 467 26.83 -11.39 3.67
N GLY A 468 27.86 -10.57 3.90
CA GLY A 468 27.88 -9.16 3.54
C GLY A 468 27.86 -8.21 4.74
N SER A 469 27.66 -6.93 4.45
CA SER A 469 27.63 -5.79 5.39
C SER A 469 26.28 -5.08 5.45
N GLY A 470 25.34 -5.49 4.60
CA GLY A 470 23.97 -4.97 4.56
C GLY A 470 23.26 -5.07 5.92
N PRO A 471 22.59 -4.02 6.40
CA PRO A 471 21.80 -4.09 7.62
C PRO A 471 20.65 -5.09 7.53
N ILE A 472 20.29 -5.70 8.66
CA ILE A 472 19.02 -6.44 8.81
C ILE A 472 18.10 -5.63 9.73
N VAL A 473 16.90 -5.30 9.26
CA VAL A 473 15.91 -4.53 10.00
C VAL A 473 14.66 -5.37 10.19
N ILE A 474 14.22 -5.53 11.45
CA ILE A 474 13.07 -6.36 11.81
C ILE A 474 11.94 -5.47 12.31
N ASN A 475 10.88 -5.39 11.51
CA ASN A 475 9.67 -4.62 11.75
C ASN A 475 8.48 -5.57 11.88
N GLY A 476 8.18 -6.10 13.07
CA GLY A 476 6.94 -6.86 13.28
C GLY A 476 5.69 -6.07 12.86
N ALA A 477 4.58 -6.77 12.57
CA ALA A 477 3.31 -6.13 12.19
C ALA A 477 2.92 -5.01 13.15
N THR A 478 2.62 -3.84 12.59
CA THR A 478 2.23 -2.63 13.34
C THR A 478 0.72 -2.46 13.46
N PHE A 479 -0.04 -3.24 12.69
CA PHE A 479 -1.43 -2.92 12.41
C PHE A 479 -2.45 -3.58 13.38
N ASP A 480 -2.20 -4.79 13.89
CA ASP A 480 -3.07 -5.42 14.89
C ASP A 480 -2.26 -5.96 16.09
N PRO A 481 -2.33 -5.30 17.26
CA PRO A 481 -1.62 -5.76 18.46
C PRO A 481 -2.15 -7.10 19.01
N SER A 482 -3.32 -7.56 18.57
CA SER A 482 -3.92 -8.84 18.98
C SER A 482 -3.41 -10.03 18.18
N ILE A 483 -2.83 -9.80 16.99
CA ILE A 483 -2.37 -10.85 16.06
C ILE A 483 -0.96 -11.38 16.41
N GLY A 484 -0.30 -10.76 17.40
CA GLY A 484 1.04 -11.14 17.83
C GLY A 484 2.11 -10.55 16.90
N ALA A 485 3.25 -10.23 17.49
CA ALA A 485 4.35 -9.63 16.75
C ALA A 485 5.12 -10.72 15.98
N GLY A 486 5.45 -10.47 14.71
CA GLY A 486 6.10 -11.45 13.84
C GLY A 486 7.42 -11.99 14.40
N ILE A 487 7.75 -13.23 14.04
CA ILE A 487 8.96 -13.92 14.51
C ILE A 487 9.94 -14.04 13.36
N VAL A 488 11.15 -13.54 13.55
CA VAL A 488 12.29 -13.80 12.67
C VAL A 488 13.26 -14.72 13.39
N THR A 489 13.59 -15.85 12.77
CA THR A 489 14.62 -16.76 13.29
C THR A 489 15.88 -16.64 12.43
N ILE A 490 17.04 -16.48 13.07
CA ILE A 490 18.34 -16.62 12.40
C ILE A 490 19.06 -17.84 12.97
N ALA A 491 19.37 -18.79 12.09
CA ALA A 491 19.97 -20.07 12.47
C ALA A 491 21.33 -20.35 11.82
N GLY A 492 21.73 -19.57 10.81
CA GLY A 492 23.04 -19.73 10.16
C GLY A 492 24.21 -19.38 11.08
N ASP A 493 25.36 -20.03 10.86
CA ASP A 493 26.64 -19.61 11.45
C ASP A 493 27.24 -18.49 10.59
N ASN A 494 27.17 -17.25 11.07
CA ASN A 494 27.50 -16.06 10.29
C ASN A 494 28.82 -15.39 10.69
N ALA A 495 29.62 -16.02 11.58
CA ALA A 495 30.78 -15.37 12.21
C ALA A 495 31.84 -14.86 11.24
N ALA A 496 32.08 -15.59 10.14
CA ALA A 496 33.12 -15.23 9.17
C ALA A 496 32.59 -14.35 8.03
N THR A 497 31.28 -14.21 7.90
CA THR A 497 30.65 -13.78 6.65
C THR A 497 29.72 -12.59 6.78
N TYR A 498 29.09 -12.39 7.93
CA TYR A 498 28.18 -11.27 8.17
C TYR A 498 28.81 -10.20 9.07
N THR A 499 28.75 -8.97 8.59
CA THR A 499 29.34 -7.78 9.20
C THR A 499 28.36 -6.61 9.28
N GLY A 500 27.10 -6.82 8.91
CA GLY A 500 26.07 -5.78 9.01
C GLY A 500 25.54 -5.62 10.43
N THR A 501 24.77 -4.55 10.65
CA THR A 501 24.04 -4.33 11.91
C THR A 501 22.67 -4.99 11.88
N ILE A 502 22.18 -5.44 13.03
CA ILE A 502 20.81 -5.96 13.17
C ILE A 502 19.99 -5.00 14.03
N THR A 503 18.84 -4.54 13.54
CA THR A 503 17.92 -3.67 14.29
C THR A 503 16.58 -4.36 14.46
N VAL A 504 16.10 -4.51 15.69
CA VAL A 504 14.77 -5.02 16.01
C VAL A 504 13.90 -3.85 16.48
N ASN A 505 13.03 -3.36 15.61
CA ASN A 505 12.11 -2.27 15.92
C ASN A 505 10.84 -2.79 16.60
N ASN A 506 10.26 -3.87 16.07
CA ASN A 506 9.06 -4.51 16.59
C ASN A 506 9.14 -6.01 16.26
N GLY A 507 8.38 -6.87 16.94
CA GLY A 507 8.48 -8.32 16.72
C GLY A 507 9.54 -9.00 17.57
N GLN A 508 9.78 -10.27 17.26
CA GLN A 508 10.76 -11.10 17.96
C GLN A 508 11.85 -11.58 17.00
N LEU A 509 13.11 -11.33 17.35
CA LEU A 509 14.27 -12.01 16.80
C LEU A 509 14.63 -13.23 17.67
N VAL A 510 14.68 -14.41 17.07
CA VAL A 510 15.11 -15.67 17.69
C VAL A 510 16.46 -16.09 17.12
N VAL A 511 17.42 -16.31 18.01
CA VAL A 511 18.80 -16.70 17.68
C VAL A 511 19.02 -18.16 18.05
N LEU A 512 19.40 -18.98 17.06
CA LEU A 512 19.58 -20.43 17.23
C LEU A 512 21.02 -20.92 17.08
N ALA A 513 21.98 -20.05 16.75
CA ALA A 513 23.40 -20.39 16.67
C ALA A 513 24.27 -19.32 17.32
N ASN A 514 25.41 -19.71 17.89
CA ASN A 514 26.31 -18.79 18.61
C ASN A 514 26.72 -17.58 17.77
N ASN A 515 26.94 -17.82 16.49
CA ASN A 515 27.43 -16.83 15.56
C ASN A 515 26.33 -16.26 14.65
N ALA A 516 25.06 -16.48 14.97
CA ALA A 516 23.95 -16.09 14.10
C ALA A 516 23.83 -14.57 13.91
N LEU A 517 24.26 -13.77 14.88
CA LEU A 517 24.22 -12.31 14.75
C LEU A 517 25.40 -11.73 13.94
N GLY A 518 26.40 -12.55 13.58
CA GLY A 518 27.55 -12.14 12.78
C GLY A 518 28.85 -12.05 13.57
N ASN A 519 29.81 -11.29 13.04
CA ASN A 519 31.11 -11.07 13.66
C ASN A 519 31.07 -10.04 14.80
N THR A 520 32.17 -9.90 15.55
CA THR A 520 32.23 -9.01 16.74
C THR A 520 32.35 -7.51 16.42
N GLY A 521 32.32 -7.12 15.15
CA GLY A 521 32.55 -5.73 14.72
C GLY A 521 31.29 -4.86 14.66
N SER A 522 30.11 -5.47 14.69
CA SER A 522 28.82 -4.81 14.52
C SER A 522 27.99 -4.81 15.80
N THR A 523 26.82 -4.18 15.74
CA THR A 523 25.89 -4.09 16.86
C THR A 523 24.51 -4.60 16.49
N THR A 524 23.95 -5.42 17.36
CA THR A 524 22.51 -5.71 17.38
C THR A 524 21.82 -4.72 18.32
N SER A 525 20.85 -3.95 17.81
CA SER A 525 20.04 -3.01 18.60
C SER A 525 18.58 -3.46 18.69
N VAL A 526 18.03 -3.50 19.89
CA VAL A 526 16.62 -3.82 20.16
C VAL A 526 15.93 -2.57 20.70
N ASN A 527 15.07 -1.97 19.87
CA ASN A 527 14.32 -0.77 20.19
C ASN A 527 13.06 -1.11 21.00
N ASP A 528 12.35 -0.07 21.45
CA ASP A 528 11.07 -0.25 22.13
C ASP A 528 10.04 -0.92 21.22
N GLY A 529 9.37 -1.97 21.73
CA GLY A 529 8.52 -2.87 20.94
C GLY A 529 9.22 -4.11 20.38
N GLY A 530 10.55 -4.14 20.33
CA GLY A 530 11.34 -5.30 19.89
C GLY A 530 11.62 -6.31 20.99
N THR A 531 11.78 -7.58 20.62
CA THR A 531 12.21 -8.66 21.51
C THR A 531 13.36 -9.46 20.89
N LEU A 532 14.39 -9.77 21.68
CA LEU A 532 15.47 -10.68 21.30
C LEU A 532 15.45 -11.92 22.19
N SER A 533 15.53 -13.11 21.59
CA SER A 533 15.50 -14.39 22.29
C SER A 533 16.62 -15.31 21.81
N PHE A 534 17.44 -15.79 22.74
CA PHE A 534 18.39 -16.87 22.50
C PHE A 534 17.76 -18.20 22.91
N ARG A 535 17.84 -19.23 22.06
CA ARG A 535 17.32 -20.57 22.39
C ARG A 535 18.40 -21.64 22.27
N GLY A 536 18.36 -22.63 23.16
CA GLY A 536 19.24 -23.80 23.09
C GLY A 536 20.64 -23.61 23.67
N GLY A 537 20.83 -22.69 24.64
CA GLY A 537 22.14 -22.44 25.27
C GLY A 537 23.11 -21.64 24.40
N VAL A 538 22.58 -20.89 23.44
CA VAL A 538 23.33 -20.06 22.50
C VAL A 538 23.91 -18.82 23.20
N THR A 539 25.16 -18.49 22.88
CA THR A 539 25.85 -17.26 23.30
C THR A 539 26.20 -16.41 22.10
N SER A 540 25.96 -15.09 22.14
CA SER A 540 26.41 -14.17 21.09
C SER A 540 27.81 -13.62 21.39
N PRO A 541 28.75 -13.63 20.43
CA PRO A 541 30.01 -12.90 20.53
C PRO A 541 29.87 -11.40 20.18
N GLU A 542 28.74 -10.99 19.59
CA GLU A 542 28.46 -9.60 19.19
C GLU A 542 27.89 -8.76 20.36
N ASN A 543 28.18 -7.46 20.37
CA ASN A 543 27.58 -6.51 21.30
C ASN A 543 26.08 -6.33 21.01
N VAL A 544 25.26 -6.42 22.06
CA VAL A 544 23.81 -6.19 22.00
C VAL A 544 23.46 -4.94 22.79
N THR A 545 22.75 -4.01 22.16
CA THR A 545 22.16 -2.83 22.82
C THR A 545 20.65 -3.02 22.94
N ILE A 546 20.10 -2.93 24.15
CA ILE A 546 18.66 -3.04 24.40
C ILE A 546 18.18 -1.68 24.90
N ALA A 547 17.38 -0.98 24.09
CA ALA A 547 16.82 0.33 24.38
C ALA A 547 15.33 0.29 24.76
N GLY A 548 14.62 -0.82 24.46
CA GLY A 548 13.21 -1.02 24.80
C GLY A 548 12.95 -1.47 26.24
N VAL A 549 11.70 -1.38 26.71
CA VAL A 549 11.32 -1.77 28.09
C VAL A 549 11.39 -3.29 28.37
N GLY A 550 11.58 -4.10 27.34
CA GLY A 550 11.63 -5.57 27.42
C GLY A 550 10.25 -6.17 27.73
N THR A 551 9.83 -7.19 26.98
CA THR A 551 8.58 -7.92 27.28
C THR A 551 8.89 -9.36 27.68
N THR A 552 8.35 -9.80 28.81
CA THR A 552 8.37 -11.22 29.21
C THR A 552 7.21 -11.95 28.53
N LEU A 553 7.41 -12.44 27.31
CA LEU A 553 6.50 -13.43 26.72
C LEU A 553 6.89 -14.84 27.20
N GLY A 554 5.94 -15.50 27.85
CA GLY A 554 6.15 -16.67 28.69
C GLY A 554 6.78 -17.90 28.02
N ARG A 555 7.58 -18.60 28.85
CA ARG A 555 8.30 -19.88 28.67
C ARG A 555 9.53 -19.85 27.77
N GLY A 556 10.49 -19.03 28.19
CA GLY A 556 11.92 -19.16 27.91
C GLY A 556 12.64 -18.03 28.65
N GLU A 557 13.34 -18.37 29.73
CA GLU A 557 14.10 -17.43 30.56
C GLU A 557 15.02 -16.54 29.70
N TYR A 558 15.01 -15.22 29.92
CA TYR A 558 16.17 -14.50 30.48
C TYR A 558 15.70 -13.22 31.17
N ALA A 559 16.19 -13.09 32.40
CA ALA A 559 16.08 -11.92 33.26
C ALA A 559 16.97 -10.78 32.73
N GLY A 560 16.49 -9.55 32.88
CA GLY A 560 17.30 -8.37 32.70
C GLY A 560 18.34 -8.24 33.81
N ALA A 561 19.60 -8.12 33.42
CA ALA A 561 20.59 -7.14 33.90
C ALA A 561 21.90 -7.42 33.14
N LEU A 562 22.62 -6.34 32.81
CA LEU A 562 23.94 -6.32 32.18
C LEU A 562 24.93 -7.35 32.75
#